data_AF-A0A660Z5H4-F1
#
_entry.id   AF-A0A660Z5H4-F1
#
_cell.length_a   1.000
_cell.length_b   1.000
_cell.length_c   1.000
_cell.angle_alpha   90.00
_cell.angle_beta   90.00
_cell.angle_gamma   90.00
#
_symmetry.space_group_name_H-M   'P 1'
#
loop_
_entity.id
_entity.type
_entity.pdbx_description
1 polymer ?
#
loop_
_entity_poly.entity_id
_entity_poly.type
_entity_poly.pdbx_seq_one_letter_code
_entity_poly.pdbx_strand_id
1 'polypeptide(L)' 'MIWKFIDSGDNTGSYNMEFDMMLARTLKSGQAILRLYGWKPYCISLGANQPEDSLNIEKVINDKLDFVKRPTGGRAILHA' A
#
# COMPACT_ATOMS: atom_id res chain seq x y z
N MET A 1 -17.76 -19.63 4.40
CA MET A 1 -16.66 -18.66 4.22
C MET A 1 -16.55 -17.86 5.50
N ILE A 2 -15.35 -17.79 6.10
CA ILE A 2 -15.10 -17.11 7.37
C ILE A 2 -14.48 -15.74 7.06
N TRP A 3 -15.17 -14.66 7.45
CA TRP A 3 -14.68 -13.31 7.26
C TRP A 3 -13.94 -12.82 8.50
N LYS A 4 -12.80 -12.16 8.30
CA LYS A 4 -12.11 -11.38 9.31
C LYS A 4 -12.15 -9.92 8.92
N PHE A 5 -12.43 -9.07 9.89
CA PHE A 5 -12.34 -7.62 9.73
C PHE A 5 -11.11 -7.12 10.47
N ILE A 6 -10.34 -6.25 9.82
CA ILE A 6 -9.17 -5.60 10.41
C ILE A 6 -9.28 -4.10 10.10
N ASP A 7 -9.24 -3.29 11.14
CA ASP A 7 -8.93 -1.88 11.03
C ASP A 7 -7.54 -1.67 11.62
N SER A 8 -6.56 -1.35 10.76
CA SER A 8 -5.17 -1.15 11.18
C SER A 8 -4.82 0.33 11.38
N GLY A 9 -5.78 1.25 11.18
CA GLY A 9 -5.53 2.69 11.24
C GLY A 9 -4.48 3.20 10.24
N ASP A 10 -3.89 4.34 10.57
CA ASP A 10 -2.90 5.02 9.74
C ASP A 10 -1.50 4.42 9.93
N ASN A 11 -0.84 4.05 8.83
CA ASN A 11 0.52 3.52 8.86
C ASN A 11 1.36 4.06 7.68
N THR A 12 2.67 3.81 7.71
CA THR A 12 3.56 4.15 6.59
C THR A 12 3.20 3.35 5.35
N GLY A 13 3.62 3.85 4.18
CA GLY A 13 3.36 3.12 2.95
C GLY A 13 3.99 1.74 2.91
N SER A 14 5.22 1.61 3.42
CA SER A 14 5.94 0.33 3.50
C SER A 14 5.19 -0.69 4.35
N TYR A 15 4.75 -0.28 5.55
CA TYR A 15 3.99 -1.16 6.44
C TYR A 15 2.71 -1.66 5.79
N ASN A 16 1.95 -0.77 5.14
CA ASN A 16 0.70 -1.16 4.48
C ASN A 16 0.92 -2.22 3.41
N MET A 17 1.97 -2.08 2.59
CA MET A 17 2.31 -3.06 1.55
C MET A 17 2.80 -4.39 2.13
N GLU A 18 3.68 -4.35 3.13
CA GLU A 18 4.19 -5.55 3.78
C GLU A 18 3.09 -6.35 4.48
N PHE A 19 2.20 -5.65 5.20
CA PHE A 19 1.10 -6.27 5.91
C PHE A 19 0.08 -6.90 4.95
N ASP A 20 -0.31 -6.19 3.87
CA ASP A 20 -1.21 -6.76 2.85
C ASP A 20 -0.59 -8.00 2.19
N MET A 21 0.71 -7.97 1.88
CA MET A 21 1.41 -9.13 1.32
C MET A 21 1.49 -10.30 2.30
N MET A 22 1.73 -10.04 3.58
CA MET A 22 1.70 -11.05 4.63
C MET A 22 0.30 -11.68 4.75
N LEU A 23 -0.76 -10.87 4.78
CA LEU A 23 -2.14 -11.35 4.83
C LEU A 23 -2.48 -12.20 3.60
N ALA A 24 -2.10 -11.75 2.40
CA ALA A 24 -2.33 -12.49 1.16
C ALA A 24 -1.61 -13.85 1.15
N ARG A 25 -0.36 -13.91 1.65
CA ARG A 25 0.42 -15.16 1.73
C ARG A 25 -0.07 -16.14 2.79
N THR A 26 -0.70 -15.65 3.85
CA THR A 26 -1.10 -16.47 5.01
C THR A 26 -2.59 -16.83 5.00
N LEU A 27 -3.37 -16.31 4.05
CA LEU A 27 -4.80 -16.57 3.92
C LEU A 27 -5.06 -18.05 3.61
N LYS A 28 -5.91 -18.69 4.41
CA LYS A 28 -6.30 -20.09 4.21
C LYS A 28 -7.55 -20.19 3.34
N SER A 29 -7.73 -21.34 2.68
CA SER A 29 -8.96 -21.63 1.93
C SER A 29 -10.20 -21.46 2.80
N GLY A 30 -11.26 -20.88 2.21
CA GLY A 30 -12.51 -20.58 2.91
C GLY A 30 -12.45 -19.36 3.84
N GLN A 31 -11.32 -18.64 3.92
CA GLN A 31 -11.19 -17.37 4.65
C GLN A 31 -11.19 -16.17 3.70
N ALA A 32 -11.69 -15.04 4.18
CA ALA A 32 -11.58 -13.74 3.54
C ALA A 32 -11.27 -12.68 4.59
N ILE A 33 -10.52 -11.65 4.18
CA ILE A 33 -10.15 -10.53 5.06
C ILE A 33 -10.63 -9.24 4.41
N LEU A 34 -11.43 -8.47 5.13
CA LEU A 34 -11.69 -7.08 4.84
C LEU A 34 -10.76 -6.25 5.74
N ARG A 35 -9.85 -5.50 5.12
CA ARG A 35 -8.96 -4.59 5.83
C ARG A 35 -9.27 -3.15 5.44
N LEU A 36 -9.40 -2.27 6.43
CA LEU A 36 -9.38 -0.82 6.26
C LEU A 36 -8.08 -0.28 6.85
N TYR A 37 -7.48 0.70 6.17
CA TYR A 37 -6.24 1.33 6.59
C TYR A 37 -6.09 2.72 5.96
N GLY A 38 -5.31 3.57 6.63
CA GLY A 38 -4.91 4.89 6.15
C GLY A 38 -3.39 4.99 5.94
N TRP A 39 -2.95 6.13 5.42
CA TRP A 39 -1.57 6.39 5.05
C TRP A 39 -1.04 7.60 5.82
N LYS A 40 -0.01 7.38 6.64
CA LYS A 40 0.67 8.44 7.38
C LYS A 40 2.18 8.15 7.45
N PRO A 41 3.02 9.00 6.85
CA PRO A 41 2.69 10.22 6.09
C PRO A 41 1.93 9.92 4.78
N TYR A 42 1.47 10.97 4.11
CA TYR A 42 0.89 10.87 2.76
C TYR A 42 1.86 10.14 1.83
N CYS A 43 1.35 9.32 0.92
CA CYS A 43 2.18 8.37 0.19
C CYS A 43 1.77 8.29 -1.28
N ILE A 44 2.75 8.17 -2.18
CA ILE A 44 2.50 7.82 -3.58
C ILE A 44 2.71 6.32 -3.76
N SER A 45 1.67 5.59 -4.18
CA SER A 45 1.85 4.20 -4.60
C SER A 45 1.98 4.12 -6.12
N LEU A 46 3.10 3.55 -6.59
CA LEU A 46 3.37 3.24 -7.99
C LEU A 46 2.81 1.86 -8.33
N GLY A 47 2.18 1.71 -9.50
CA GLY A 47 1.74 0.42 -10.00
C GLY A 47 2.91 -0.52 -10.33
N ALA A 48 2.67 -1.83 -10.27
CA ALA A 48 3.69 -2.87 -10.46
C ALA A 48 4.52 -2.71 -11.73
N ASN A 49 3.89 -2.27 -12.84
CA ASN A 49 4.55 -2.13 -14.14
C ASN A 49 5.04 -0.69 -14.41
N GLN A 50 4.90 0.23 -13.46
CA GLN A 50 5.42 1.58 -13.62
C GLN A 50 6.92 1.60 -13.28
N PRO A 51 7.73 2.29 -14.09
CA PRO A 51 9.14 2.46 -13.77
C PRO A 51 9.29 3.48 -12.64
N GLU A 52 10.28 3.29 -11.78
CA GLU A 52 10.49 4.16 -10.61
C GLU A 52 10.92 5.58 -11.01
N ASP A 53 11.56 5.72 -12.17
CA ASP A 53 11.93 7.01 -12.77
C ASP A 53 10.73 7.87 -13.20
N SER A 54 9.52 7.31 -13.21
CA SER A 54 8.28 8.08 -13.40
C SER A 54 7.93 8.96 -12.19
N LEU A 55 8.63 8.79 -11.07
CA LEU A 55 8.48 9.58 -9.86
C LEU A 55 9.60 10.62 -9.76
N ASN A 56 9.24 11.88 -9.53
CA ASN A 56 10.21 12.89 -9.13
C ASN A 56 10.57 12.69 -7.65
N ILE A 57 11.60 11.87 -7.40
CA ILE A 57 12.04 11.48 -6.05
C ILE A 57 12.43 12.72 -5.22
N GLU A 58 13.12 13.69 -5.81
CA GLU A 58 13.51 14.93 -5.11
C GLU A 58 12.28 15.69 -4.60
N LYS A 59 11.25 15.81 -5.44
CA LYS A 59 9.99 16.46 -5.06
C LYS A 59 9.27 15.68 -3.95
N VAL A 60 9.25 14.35 -4.03
CA VAL A 60 8.63 13.50 -3.01
C VAL A 60 9.29 13.68 -1.65
N ILE A 61 10.62 13.69 -1.61
CA ILE A 61 11.39 13.94 -0.39
C ILE A 61 11.12 15.35 0.15
N ASN A 62 11.16 16.37 -0.71
CA ASN A 62 10.94 17.77 -0.33
C ASN A 62 9.52 18.01 0.20
N ASP A 63 8.51 17.35 -0.37
CA ASP A 63 7.11 17.42 0.05
C ASP A 63 6.82 16.53 1.28
N LYS A 64 7.82 15.83 1.82
CA LYS A 64 7.71 14.88 2.97
C LYS A 64 6.66 13.78 2.73
N LEU A 65 6.60 13.30 1.49
CA LEU A 65 5.74 12.19 1.09
C LEU A 65 6.52 10.87 1.15
N ASP A 66 5.84 9.81 1.53
CA ASP A 66 6.31 8.44 1.31
C ASP A 66 6.10 8.04 -0.16
N PHE A 67 6.80 7.00 -0.61
CA PHE A 67 6.45 6.30 -1.84
C PHE A 67 6.66 4.80 -1.72
N VAL A 68 5.84 4.03 -2.41
CA VAL A 68 5.95 2.56 -2.49
C VAL A 68 5.59 2.06 -3.86
N LYS A 69 6.03 0.84 -4.20
CA LYS A 69 5.57 0.11 -5.38
C LYS A 69 4.65 -1.02 -4.96
N ARG A 70 3.40 -0.99 -5.42
CA ARG A 70 2.41 -1.99 -5.05
C ARG A 70 2.48 -3.20 -5.99
N PRO A 71 2.10 -4.41 -5.52
CA PRO A 71 2.17 -5.64 -6.32
C PRO A 71 1.11 -5.69 -7.43
N THR A 72 0.15 -4.76 -7.43
CA THR A 72 -0.94 -4.67 -8.40
C THR A 72 -0.64 -3.64 -9.49
N GLY A 73 -1.29 -3.79 -10.65
CA GLY A 73 -1.15 -2.87 -11.78
C GLY A 73 -1.80 -1.48 -11.56
N GLY A 74 -2.04 -0.78 -12.66
CA GLY A 74 -2.62 0.57 -12.67
C GLY A 74 -1.58 1.69 -12.62
N ARG A 75 -2.05 2.94 -12.49
CA ARG A 75 -1.22 4.17 -12.47
C ARG A 75 -0.90 4.65 -11.05
N ALA A 76 -0.04 5.64 -10.93
CA ALA A 76 0.35 6.19 -9.63
C ALA A 76 -0.86 6.84 -8.94
N ILE A 77 -0.95 6.67 -7.62
CA ILE A 77 -2.02 7.24 -6.78
C ILE A 77 -1.37 7.94 -5.60
N LEU A 78 -1.79 9.17 -5.31
CA LEU A 78 -1.47 9.88 -4.08
C LEU A 78 -2.52 9.54 -3.02
N HIS A 79 -2.08 9.09 -1.86
CA HIS A 79 -2.88 8.83 -0.67
C HIS A 79 -2.63 9.96 0.33
N ALA A 80 -3.70 10.65 0.74
CA ALA A 80 -3.70 11.83 1.60
C ALA A 80 -4.87 11.79 2.60
#